data_AF-A0AB39VM43-F1
#
_entry.id   AF-A0AB39VM43-F1
#
_cell.length_a   1.000
_cell.length_b   1.000
_cell.length_c   1.000
_cell.angle_alpha   90.00
_cell.angle_beta   90.00
_cell.angle_gamma   90.00
#
_symmetry.space_group_name_H-M   'P 1'
#
loop_
_entity.id
_entity.type
_entity.pdbx_description
1 polymer ?
#
loop_
_entity_poly.entity_id
_entity_poly.type
_entity_poly.pdbx_seq_one_letter_code
_entity_poly.pdbx_strand_id
1 'polypeptide(L)' 'MKTITIDDKTGFARVIITNDMNVAYVGQVKLSDYTTEDLAITAATTSAQTALDNAASTTTTSTATTTTTATATS' A
#
# COMPACT_ATOMS: atom_id res chain seq x y z
N MET A 1 -8.25 -8.33 -2.44
CA MET A 1 -7.66 -9.43 -3.27
C MET A 1 -6.23 -9.06 -3.65
N LYS A 2 -5.28 -10.00 -3.60
CA LYS A 2 -3.87 -9.78 -4.00
C LYS A 2 -3.57 -10.52 -5.30
N THR A 3 -2.99 -9.82 -6.27
CA THR A 3 -2.49 -10.39 -7.53
C THR A 3 -1.00 -10.16 -7.63
N ILE A 4 -0.25 -11.21 -7.96
CA ILE A 4 1.20 -11.15 -8.17
C ILE A 4 1.44 -11.35 -9.65
N THR A 5 2.25 -10.49 -10.26
CA THR A 5 2.64 -10.58 -11.67
C THR A 5 4.14 -10.41 -11.77
N ILE A 6 4.82 -11.44 -12.26
CA ILE A 6 6.23 -11.37 -12.61
C ILE A 6 6.29 -11.10 -14.11
N ASP A 7 6.98 -10.03 -14.49
CA ASP A 7 7.23 -9.71 -15.89
C ASP A 7 8.71 -9.90 -16.18
N ASP A 8 9.06 -11.13 -16.57
CA ASP A 8 10.43 -11.51 -16.94
C ASP A 8 10.94 -10.75 -18.16
N LYS A 9 10.04 -10.22 -19.02
CA LYS A 9 10.43 -9.45 -20.20
C LYS A 9 10.89 -8.05 -19.82
N THR A 10 10.28 -7.45 -18.78
CA THR A 10 10.73 -6.16 -18.27
C THR A 10 11.74 -6.28 -17.13
N GLY A 11 11.89 -7.48 -16.55
CA GLY A 11 12.81 -7.74 -15.44
C GLY A 11 12.29 -7.20 -14.11
N PHE A 12 10.96 -7.09 -13.95
CA PHE A 12 10.33 -6.54 -12.75
C PHE A 12 9.38 -7.56 -12.08
N ALA A 13 9.47 -7.65 -10.76
CA ALA A 13 8.42 -8.22 -9.95
C ALA A 13 7.40 -7.13 -9.60
N ARG A 14 6.13 -7.33 -9.94
CA ARG A 14 5.02 -6.42 -9.63
C ARG A 14 3.99 -7.12 -8.77
N VAL A 15 3.60 -6.50 -7.69
CA VAL A 15 2.55 -7.00 -6.79
C VAL A 15 1.46 -5.94 -6.70
N ILE A 16 0.23 -6.35 -6.97
CA ILE A 16 -0.95 -5.50 -6.94
C ILE A 16 -1.84 -5.98 -5.79
N ILE A 17 -2.05 -5.12 -4.80
CA ILE A 17 -2.99 -5.36 -3.70
C ILE A 17 -4.19 -4.46 -3.92
N THR A 18 -5.38 -5.04 -3.91
CA THR A 18 -6.64 -4.29 -4.07
C THR A 18 -7.42 -4.33 -2.77
N ASN A 19 -7.85 -3.17 -2.29
CA ASN A 19 -8.72 -3.06 -1.11
C ASN A 19 -10.20 -3.30 -1.47
N ASP A 20 -11.08 -3.27 -0.46
CA ASP A 20 -12.53 -3.50 -0.63
C ASP A 20 -13.23 -2.41 -1.46
N MET A 21 -12.57 -1.27 -1.69
CA MET A 21 -13.04 -0.19 -2.55
C MET A 21 -12.48 -0.27 -3.99
N ASN A 22 -11.86 -1.39 -4.37
CA ASN A 22 -11.20 -1.57 -5.68
C ASN A 22 -10.04 -0.59 -5.97
N VAL A 23 -9.42 -0.01 -4.94
CA VAL A 23 -8.21 0.79 -5.10
C VAL A 23 -7.01 -0.14 -5.16
N ALA A 24 -6.20 0.00 -6.20
CA ALA A 24 -5.00 -0.79 -6.44
C ALA A 24 -3.73 -0.11 -5.88
N TYR A 25 -2.98 -0.86 -5.09
CA TYR A 25 -1.67 -0.48 -4.55
C TYR A 25 -0.61 -1.35 -5.19
N VAL A 26 0.39 -0.72 -5.81
CA VAL A 26 1.39 -1.40 -6.62
C VAL A 26 2.75 -1.31 -5.94
N GLY A 27 3.32 -2.46 -5.63
CA GLY A 27 4.73 -2.59 -5.30
C GLY A 27 5.46 -3.13 -6.52
N GLN A 28 6.56 -2.49 -6.89
CA GLN A 28 7.38 -2.89 -8.04
C GLN A 28 8.85 -2.83 -7.65
N VAL A 29 9.59 -3.89 -7.98
CA VAL A 29 11.05 -3.92 -7.82
C VAL A 29 11.69 -4.57 -9.05
N LYS A 30 12.96 -4.24 -9.32
CA LYS A 30 13.74 -4.93 -10.36
C LYS A 30 14.20 -6.29 -9.84
N LEU A 31 14.06 -7.33 -10.65
CA LEU A 31 14.53 -8.67 -10.33
C LEU A 31 16.06 -8.70 -10.15
N SER A 32 16.80 -7.89 -10.91
CA SER A 32 18.27 -7.79 -10.85
C SER A 32 18.81 -7.33 -9.50
N ASP A 33 17.99 -6.67 -8.68
CA ASP A 33 18.41 -6.11 -7.41
C ASP A 33 18.36 -7.16 -6.28
N TYR A 34 17.85 -8.37 -6.59
CA TYR A 34 17.67 -9.47 -5.65
C TYR A 34 18.32 -10.75 -6.15
N THR A 35 18.80 -11.58 -5.23
CA THR A 35 19.47 -12.83 -5.55
C THR A 35 18.51 -13.94 -6.00
N THR A 36 17.22 -13.80 -5.68
CA THR A 36 16.16 -14.74 -6.09
C THR A 36 14.87 -13.98 -6.41
N GLU A 37 14.04 -14.57 -7.26
CA GLU A 37 12.70 -14.05 -7.59
C GLU A 37 11.82 -13.94 -6.35
N ASP A 38 11.92 -14.91 -5.43
CA ASP A 38 11.14 -14.95 -4.19
C ASP A 38 11.42 -13.74 -3.28
N LEU A 39 12.68 -13.29 -3.23
CA LEU A 39 13.06 -12.08 -2.51
C LEU A 39 12.49 -10.83 -3.18
N ALA A 40 12.51 -10.76 -4.51
CA ALA A 40 11.92 -9.64 -5.25
C ALA A 40 10.40 -9.57 -5.06
N ILE A 41 9.70 -10.72 -5.10
CA ILE A 41 8.25 -10.81 -4.84
C ILE A 41 7.94 -10.39 -3.41
N THR A 42 8.75 -10.81 -2.44
CA THR A 42 8.60 -10.42 -1.03
C THR A 42 8.78 -8.91 -0.87
N ALA A 43 9.81 -8.33 -1.47
CA ALA A 43 10.06 -6.90 -1.42
C ALA A 43 8.94 -6.07 -2.09
N ALA A 44 8.50 -6.48 -3.29
CA ALA A 44 7.36 -5.87 -3.97
C ALA A 44 6.06 -6.02 -3.16
N THR A 45 5.84 -7.16 -2.49
CA THR A 45 4.69 -7.37 -1.60
C THR A 45 4.72 -6.39 -0.43
N THR A 46 5.83 -6.30 0.28
CA THR A 46 5.98 -5.40 1.43
C THR A 46 5.77 -3.95 1.01
N SER A 47 6.34 -3.54 -0.12
CA SER A 47 6.14 -2.19 -0.67
C SER A 47 4.67 -1.89 -0.97
N ALA A 48 3.97 -2.81 -1.64
CA ALA A 48 2.54 -2.67 -1.92
C ALA A 48 1.69 -2.60 -0.63
N GLN A 49 2.05 -3.40 0.37
CA GLN A 49 1.36 -3.43 1.66
C GLN A 49 1.57 -2.14 2.44
N THR A 50 2.80 -1.61 2.51
CA THR A 50 3.07 -0.31 3.13
C THR A 50 2.28 0.82 2.47
N ALA A 51 2.15 0.82 1.14
CA ALA A 51 1.32 1.80 0.44
C ALA A 51 -0.16 1.70 0.82
N LEU A 52 -0.70 0.48 0.95
CA LEU A 52 -2.05 0.24 1.44
C LEU A 52 -2.24 0.72 2.89
N ASP A 53 -1.32 0.39 3.79
CA ASP A 53 -1.39 0.77 5.21
C ASP A 53 -1.34 2.28 5.40
N ASN A 54 -0.49 2.98 4.63
CA ASN A 54 -0.43 4.44 4.63
C ASN A 54 -1.75 5.09 4.19
N ALA A 55 -2.41 4.52 3.17
CA ALA A 55 -3.71 5.00 2.72
C ALA A 55 -4.85 4.71 3.71
N ALA A 56 -4.78 3.60 4.45
CA ALA A 56 -5.70 3.32 5.55
C ALA A 56 -5.48 4.27 6.75
N SER A 57 -4.23 4.63 7.04
CA SER A 57 -3.85 5.53 8.14
C SER A 57 -4.35 6.97 7.94
N THR A 58 -4.28 7.49 6.70
CA THR A 58 -4.80 8.84 6.37
C THR A 58 -6.32 8.92 6.53
N THR A 59 -7.06 7.85 6.23
CA THR A 59 -8.51 7.78 6.45
C THR A 59 -8.85 7.82 7.95
N THR A 60 -8.07 7.14 8.79
CA THR A 60 -8.30 7.09 10.25
C THR A 60 -7.98 8.43 10.94
N THR A 61 -6.95 9.14 10.47
CA THR A 61 -6.52 10.42 11.06
C THR A 61 -7.48 11.57 10.72
N SER A 62 -8.21 11.50 9.61
CA SER A 62 -9.13 12.55 9.17
C SER A 62 -10.47 12.59 9.96
N THR A 63 -10.79 11.54 10.72
CA THR A 63 -12.06 11.43 11.47
C THR A 63 -12.00 12.03 12.89
N ALA A 64 -10.84 12.50 13.35
CA ALA A 64 -10.64 12.88 14.75
C ALA A 64 -10.23 14.35 14.94
N THR A 65 -10.97 15.33 14.41
CA THR A 65 -10.92 16.71 14.93
C THR A 65 -12.21 17.48 14.67
N THR A 66 -13.22 17.30 15.53
CA THR A 66 -14.29 18.28 15.69
C THR A 66 -14.76 18.30 17.15
N THR A 67 -13.86 18.68 18.05
CA THR A 67 -14.26 19.04 19.42
C THR A 67 -14.61 20.52 19.40
N THR A 68 -15.89 20.84 19.18
CA THR A 68 -16.41 22.19 19.39
C THR A 68 -16.43 22.50 20.88
N THR A 69 -15.56 23.39 21.33
CA THR A 69 -15.70 24.06 22.64
C THR A 69 -16.82 25.09 22.52
N ALA A 70 -18.00 24.76 23.01
CA ALA A 70 -19.04 25.76 23.25
C ALA A 70 -18.80 26.37 24.64
N THR A 71 -18.25 27.58 24.69
CA THR A 71 -18.22 28.40 25.90
C THR A 71 -19.65 28.81 26.22
N ALA A 72 -20.21 28.32 27.33
CA ALA A 72 -21.48 28.80 27.85
C ALA A 72 -21.25 30.16 28.52
N THR A 73 -21.75 31.23 27.91
CA THR A 73 -21.97 32.51 28.62
C THR A 73 -23.38 32.52 29.19
N SER A 74 -23.47 32.48 30.52
CA SER A 74 -24.59 33.00 31.31
C SER A 74 -24.08 33.44 32.66
#